data_AF-A0A1D1YAM2-F1
#
_entry.id   AF-A0A1D1YAM2-F1
#
_cell.length_a   1.000
_cell.length_b   1.000
_cell.length_c   1.000
_cell.angle_alpha   90.00
_cell.angle_beta   90.00
_cell.angle_gamma   90.00
#
_symmetry.space_group_name_H-M   'P 1'
#
loop_
_entity.id
_entity.type
_entity.pdbx_description
1 polymer ?
#
loop_
_entity_poly.entity_id
_entity_poly.type
_entity_poly.pdbx_seq_one_letter_code
_entity_poly.pdbx_strand_id
1 'polypeptide(L)'
;MMATEAAGGGGGGGEAPSLKDQGNELFKAGNYLKAAALYTQAIKSDPSNPTLYSNRSAAFLHLVKLSKALADAESTITLNPQWEKGYFRKGCVLEAMGRYDDAVAALQVALQHNPQSTEVSRKIKRLTQLAREHKRTVELENRRSNVDMRKYLDPLKNELSEMIGKEEELQEIFSFIVDTLEAAIKVWHDTAKADPRVNFLLDKQKTQTDKYAPVVNVDKAFESPHTHSSCFSFLRQYAEDSFSRVACLVVPKSIISYPQVWKGQGSRKWKHGHGDGFFVQFESPVLRKLWFVPSSAEKGVILCKDPEALDVSVHELLPCLFKERSLNYG
;
A
#
# COMPACT_ATOMS: atom_id res chain seq x y z
N MET A 1 -87.11 -38.03 20.73
CA MET A 1 -87.61 -36.70 20.33
C MET A 1 -86.70 -35.66 20.96
N MET A 2 -86.13 -34.80 20.10
CA MET A 2 -85.60 -33.42 20.28
C MET A 2 -84.60 -33.19 21.44
N ALA A 3 -83.32 -32.87 21.22
CA ALA A 3 -82.68 -31.77 20.49
C ALA A 3 -82.98 -30.37 21.08
N THR A 4 -81.97 -29.76 21.69
CA THR A 4 -81.74 -28.30 21.86
C THR A 4 -80.24 -28.13 22.13
N GLU A 5 -79.42 -27.97 21.09
CA GLU A 5 -78.93 -26.69 20.52
C GLU A 5 -77.95 -25.91 21.41
N ALA A 6 -76.75 -25.75 20.85
CA ALA A 6 -75.68 -24.87 21.27
C ALA A 6 -75.79 -23.53 20.54
N ALA A 7 -75.44 -22.44 21.24
CA ALA A 7 -74.81 -21.22 20.71
C ALA A 7 -74.35 -20.42 21.95
N GLY A 8 -73.12 -19.95 22.12
CA GLY A 8 -72.18 -19.45 21.12
C GLY A 8 -71.95 -17.98 21.45
N GLY A 9 -70.84 -17.64 22.11
CA GLY A 9 -70.47 -16.24 22.36
C GLY A 9 -69.45 -16.08 23.48
N GLY A 10 -68.20 -15.75 23.14
CA GLY A 10 -67.16 -15.47 24.13
C GLY A 10 -65.76 -15.19 23.59
N GLY A 11 -65.67 -14.35 22.56
CA GLY A 11 -64.51 -13.57 22.10
C GLY A 11 -63.09 -13.96 22.55
N GLY A 12 -62.41 -14.77 21.73
CA GLY A 12 -60.94 -14.81 21.67
C GLY A 12 -60.43 -13.84 20.61
N GLY A 13 -60.34 -12.55 20.94
CA GLY A 13 -59.76 -11.53 20.07
C GLY A 13 -58.23 -11.57 20.10
N GLY A 14 -57.62 -12.43 19.28
CA GLY A 14 -56.19 -12.35 18.96
C GLY A 14 -56.00 -11.44 17.75
N GLU A 15 -55.58 -10.19 17.95
CA GLU A 15 -55.19 -9.31 16.83
C GLU A 15 -54.04 -9.95 16.03
N ALA A 16 -54.15 -9.93 14.70
CA ALA A 16 -53.10 -10.44 13.82
C ALA A 16 -51.80 -9.65 14.04
N PRO A 17 -50.62 -10.30 14.10
CA PRO A 17 -49.36 -9.62 14.37
C PRO A 17 -49.06 -8.57 13.30
N SER A 18 -48.63 -7.37 13.72
CA SER A 18 -48.36 -6.27 12.79
C SER A 18 -47.27 -6.63 11.77
N LEU A 19 -47.25 -5.98 10.60
CA LEU A 19 -46.19 -6.18 9.59
C LEU A 19 -44.78 -5.95 10.17
N LYS A 20 -44.65 -5.03 11.12
CA LYS A 20 -43.42 -4.78 11.87
C LYS A 20 -43.02 -6.01 12.70
N ASP A 21 -43.96 -6.62 13.42
CA ASP A 21 -43.66 -7.76 14.30
C ASP A 21 -43.34 -9.02 13.49
N GLN A 22 -44.08 -9.27 12.41
CA GLN A 22 -43.74 -10.32 11.45
C GLN A 22 -42.34 -10.09 10.83
N GLY A 23 -42.00 -8.85 10.48
CA GLY A 23 -40.67 -8.46 10.03
C GLY A 23 -39.59 -8.74 11.07
N ASN A 24 -39.86 -8.44 12.35
CA ASN A 24 -38.95 -8.69 13.46
C ASN A 24 -38.71 -10.20 13.66
N GLU A 25 -39.74 -11.04 13.55
CA GLU A 25 -39.59 -12.49 13.66
C GLU A 25 -38.77 -13.07 12.51
N LEU A 26 -39.01 -12.61 11.27
CA LEU A 26 -38.18 -13.00 10.13
C LEU A 26 -36.74 -12.51 10.26
N PHE A 27 -36.53 -11.33 10.83
CA PHE A 27 -35.19 -10.81 11.11
C PHE A 27 -34.46 -11.70 12.13
N LYS A 28 -35.11 -12.07 13.24
CA LYS A 28 -34.55 -12.99 14.25
C LYS A 28 -34.25 -14.36 13.67
N ALA A 29 -35.07 -14.84 12.73
CA ALA A 29 -34.86 -16.08 12.00
C ALA A 29 -33.76 -15.99 10.91
N GLY A 30 -33.07 -14.85 10.77
CA GLY A 30 -32.03 -14.63 9.75
C GLY A 30 -32.57 -14.43 8.34
N ASN A 31 -33.88 -14.34 8.15
CA ASN A 31 -34.51 -14.12 6.85
C ASN A 31 -34.59 -12.61 6.51
N TYR A 32 -33.42 -12.00 6.36
CA TYR A 32 -33.29 -10.55 6.22
C TYR A 32 -33.99 -9.98 4.97
N LEU A 33 -34.03 -10.74 3.87
CA LEU A 33 -34.72 -10.30 2.65
C LEU A 33 -36.23 -10.18 2.85
N LYS A 34 -36.86 -11.20 3.44
CA LYS A 34 -38.30 -11.15 3.73
C LYS A 34 -38.61 -10.14 4.84
N ALA A 35 -37.75 -10.02 5.86
CA ALA A 35 -37.87 -8.97 6.88
C ALA A 35 -37.86 -7.56 6.25
N ALA A 36 -36.91 -7.26 5.36
CA ALA A 36 -36.84 -5.99 4.66
C ALA A 36 -38.07 -5.72 3.78
N ALA A 37 -38.63 -6.76 3.16
CA ALA A 37 -39.88 -6.64 2.40
C ALA A 37 -41.08 -6.27 3.29
N LEU A 38 -41.22 -6.92 4.45
CA LEU A 38 -42.28 -6.60 5.41
C LEU A 38 -42.12 -5.21 6.01
N TYR A 39 -40.90 -4.79 6.38
CA TYR A 39 -40.67 -3.41 6.82
C TYR A 39 -40.99 -2.40 5.71
N THR A 40 -40.70 -2.73 4.46
CA THR A 40 -41.06 -1.85 3.32
C THR A 40 -42.57 -1.71 3.16
N GLN A 41 -43.33 -2.79 3.35
CA GLN A 41 -44.79 -2.73 3.36
C GLN A 41 -45.30 -1.92 4.56
N ALA A 42 -44.74 -2.13 5.75
CA ALA A 42 -45.09 -1.36 6.94
C ALA A 42 -44.83 0.14 6.77
N ILE A 43 -43.71 0.52 6.13
CA ILE A 43 -43.34 1.92 5.86
C ILE A 43 -44.34 2.60 4.91
N LYS A 44 -44.92 1.86 3.95
CA LYS A 44 -45.97 2.42 3.07
C LYS A 44 -47.21 2.80 3.86
N SER A 45 -47.53 2.03 4.91
CA SER A 45 -48.68 2.30 5.78
C SER A 45 -48.39 3.37 6.83
N ASP A 46 -47.15 3.42 7.34
CA ASP A 46 -46.73 4.32 8.42
C ASP A 46 -45.34 4.92 8.13
N PRO A 47 -45.26 5.91 7.21
CA PRO A 47 -43.99 6.44 6.72
C PRO A 47 -43.26 7.34 7.72
N SER A 48 -43.91 7.77 8.80
CA SER A 48 -43.33 8.62 9.85
C SER A 48 -42.73 7.82 11.00
N ASN A 49 -42.80 6.49 10.97
CA ASN A 49 -42.33 5.64 12.06
C ASN A 49 -40.83 5.33 11.96
N PRO A 50 -39.99 5.95 12.80
CA PRO A 50 -38.53 5.78 12.73
C PRO A 50 -38.10 4.33 12.99
N THR A 51 -38.90 3.54 13.73
CA THR A 51 -38.56 2.16 14.08
C THR A 51 -38.49 1.27 12.84
N LEU A 52 -39.37 1.50 11.87
CA LEU A 52 -39.43 0.70 10.65
C LEU A 52 -38.18 0.91 9.80
N TYR A 53 -37.72 2.16 9.65
CA TYR A 53 -36.46 2.47 8.98
C TYR A 53 -35.26 1.92 9.74
N SER A 54 -35.24 2.02 11.08
CA SER A 54 -34.14 1.46 11.89
C SER A 54 -34.02 -0.06 11.71
N ASN A 55 -35.15 -0.77 11.65
CA ASN A 55 -35.19 -2.22 11.48
C ASN A 55 -34.86 -2.64 10.04
N ARG A 56 -35.33 -1.88 9.04
CA ARG A 56 -34.98 -2.13 7.64
C ARG A 56 -33.52 -1.81 7.33
N SER A 57 -32.95 -0.78 7.96
CA SER A 57 -31.52 -0.48 7.92
C SER A 57 -30.69 -1.67 8.40
N ALA A 58 -31.06 -2.28 9.53
CA ALA A 58 -30.39 -3.48 10.03
C ALA A 58 -30.50 -4.65 9.05
N ALA A 59 -31.68 -4.88 8.46
CA ALA A 59 -31.88 -5.93 7.47
C ALA A 59 -31.02 -5.72 6.22
N PHE A 60 -30.96 -4.48 5.72
CA PHE A 60 -30.09 -4.13 4.58
C PHE A 60 -28.61 -4.26 4.91
N LEU A 61 -28.19 -3.98 6.14
CA LEU A 61 -26.82 -4.19 6.58
C LEU A 61 -26.43 -5.68 6.49
N HIS A 62 -27.27 -6.59 6.99
CA HIS A 62 -27.04 -8.03 6.86
C HIS A 62 -27.07 -8.55 5.41
N LEU A 63 -27.78 -7.85 4.52
CA LEU A 63 -27.80 -8.12 3.08
C LEU A 63 -26.67 -7.44 2.30
N VAL A 64 -25.75 -6.75 2.99
CA VAL A 64 -24.65 -5.97 2.40
C VAL A 64 -25.17 -4.90 1.39
N LYS A 65 -26.41 -4.43 1.58
CA LYS A 65 -27.01 -3.32 0.81
C LYS A 65 -26.69 -2.00 1.51
N LEU A 66 -25.39 -1.70 1.63
CA LEU A 66 -24.86 -0.65 2.51
C LEU A 66 -25.44 0.74 2.21
N SER A 67 -25.58 1.15 0.95
CA SER A 67 -26.16 2.45 0.59
C SER A 67 -27.63 2.58 1.00
N LYS A 68 -28.42 1.50 0.88
CA LYS A 68 -29.82 1.48 1.34
C LYS A 68 -29.90 1.48 2.87
N ALA A 69 -29.02 0.73 3.53
CA ALA A 69 -28.94 0.70 4.98
C ALA A 69 -28.60 2.08 5.55
N LEU A 70 -27.69 2.82 4.90
CA LEU A 70 -27.31 4.17 5.30
C LEU A 70 -28.48 5.15 5.15
N ALA A 71 -29.18 5.12 4.00
CA ALA A 71 -30.34 5.96 3.75
C ALA A 71 -31.48 5.73 4.78
N ASP A 72 -31.71 4.48 5.18
CA ASP A 72 -32.69 4.15 6.22
C ASP A 72 -32.22 4.58 7.62
N ALA A 73 -30.92 4.48 7.92
CA ALA A 73 -30.37 4.99 9.17
C ALA A 73 -30.51 6.53 9.26
N GLU A 74 -30.27 7.25 8.17
CA GLU A 74 -30.45 8.69 8.08
C GLU A 74 -31.92 9.09 8.19
N SER A 75 -32.81 8.35 7.54
CA SER A 75 -34.26 8.53 7.67
C SER A 75 -34.73 8.32 9.11
N THR A 76 -34.15 7.34 9.83
CA THR A 76 -34.42 7.14 11.26
C THR A 76 -34.03 8.37 12.08
N ILE A 77 -32.86 8.97 11.80
CA ILE A 77 -32.37 10.18 12.48
C ILE A 77 -33.25 11.39 12.14
N THR A 78 -33.66 11.55 10.88
CA THR A 78 -34.55 12.65 10.46
C THR A 78 -35.91 12.57 11.15
N LEU A 79 -36.49 11.37 11.25
CA LEU A 79 -37.79 11.15 11.87
C LEU A 79 -37.75 11.22 13.41
N ASN A 80 -36.62 10.83 14.02
CA ASN A 80 -36.43 10.96 15.47
C ASN A 80 -34.97 11.31 15.81
N PRO A 81 -34.62 12.61 15.84
CA PRO A 81 -33.25 13.08 16.06
C PRO A 81 -32.72 12.82 17.46
N GLN A 82 -33.56 12.48 18.44
CA GLN A 82 -33.13 12.21 19.82
C GLN A 82 -32.95 10.71 20.08
N TRP A 83 -33.21 9.86 19.08
CA TRP A 83 -33.16 8.42 19.26
C TRP A 83 -31.78 7.85 18.95
N GLU A 84 -31.12 7.37 20.00
CA GLU A 84 -29.80 6.71 19.93
C GLU A 84 -29.70 5.65 18.83
N LYS A 85 -30.76 4.85 18.61
CA LYS A 85 -30.72 3.76 17.62
C LYS A 85 -30.49 4.26 16.19
N GLY A 86 -30.95 5.45 15.81
CA GLY A 86 -30.71 5.99 14.46
C GLY A 86 -29.22 6.19 14.19
N TYR A 87 -28.55 6.86 15.13
CA TYR A 87 -27.11 7.09 15.09
C TYR A 87 -26.31 5.78 15.25
N PHE A 88 -26.76 4.87 16.09
CA PHE A 88 -26.15 3.53 16.22
C PHE A 88 -26.18 2.75 14.90
N ARG A 89 -27.33 2.76 14.19
CA ARG A 89 -27.46 2.13 12.87
C ARG A 89 -26.52 2.78 11.86
N LYS A 90 -26.48 4.11 11.81
CA LYS A 90 -25.55 4.86 10.94
C LYS A 90 -24.10 4.47 11.21
N GLY A 91 -23.69 4.41 12.48
CA GLY A 91 -22.37 3.95 12.89
C GLY A 91 -22.04 2.54 12.42
N CYS A 92 -22.96 1.58 12.58
CA CYS A 92 -22.77 0.20 12.13
C CYS A 92 -22.65 0.08 10.60
N VAL A 93 -23.42 0.87 9.84
CA VAL A 93 -23.35 0.87 8.38
C VAL A 93 -22.04 1.49 7.90
N LEU A 94 -21.60 2.60 8.52
CA LEU A 94 -20.34 3.25 8.20
C LEU A 94 -19.13 2.36 8.56
N GLU A 95 -19.21 1.60 9.67
CA GLU A 95 -18.24 0.54 10.00
C GLU A 95 -18.14 -0.48 8.87
N ALA A 96 -19.27 -0.98 8.35
CA ALA A 96 -19.28 -1.93 7.24
C ALA A 96 -18.81 -1.33 5.90
N MET A 97 -18.86 0.00 5.73
CA MET A 97 -18.30 0.71 4.57
C MET A 97 -16.80 1.01 4.73
N GLY A 98 -16.15 0.65 5.84
CA GLY A 98 -14.76 1.02 6.13
C GLY A 98 -14.55 2.50 6.49
N ARG A 99 -15.63 3.26 6.69
CA ARG A 99 -15.61 4.69 7.05
C ARG A 99 -15.52 4.85 8.57
N TYR A 100 -14.39 4.45 9.15
CA TYR A 100 -14.26 4.31 10.60
C TYR A 100 -14.39 5.63 11.38
N ASP A 101 -13.82 6.74 10.87
CA ASP A 101 -13.94 8.05 11.54
C ASP A 101 -15.40 8.54 11.56
N ASP A 102 -16.10 8.40 10.42
CA ASP A 102 -17.53 8.75 10.34
C ASP A 102 -18.39 7.86 11.25
N ALA A 103 -18.04 6.56 11.35
CA ALA A 103 -18.72 5.63 12.24
C ALA A 103 -18.55 6.02 13.72
N VAL A 104 -17.34 6.43 14.12
CA VAL A 104 -17.06 6.95 15.46
C VAL A 104 -17.87 8.22 15.73
N ALA A 105 -17.89 9.17 14.79
CA ALA A 105 -18.65 10.40 14.93
C ALA A 105 -20.16 10.14 15.12
N ALA A 106 -20.75 9.25 14.32
CA ALA A 106 -22.15 8.85 14.49
C ALA A 106 -22.40 8.20 15.87
N LEU A 107 -21.52 7.29 16.30
CA LEU A 107 -21.66 6.63 17.60
C LEU A 107 -21.45 7.58 18.79
N GLN A 108 -20.61 8.63 18.65
CA GLN A 108 -20.48 9.66 19.67
C GLN A 108 -21.79 10.42 19.87
N VAL A 109 -22.52 10.75 18.79
CA VAL A 109 -23.87 11.34 18.91
C VAL A 109 -24.85 10.33 19.50
N ALA A 110 -24.77 9.05 19.12
CA ALA A 110 -25.55 7.98 19.76
C ALA A 110 -25.35 7.96 21.29
N LEU A 111 -24.10 8.10 21.75
CA LEU A 111 -23.75 8.14 23.17
C LEU A 111 -24.24 9.42 23.87
N GLN A 112 -24.37 10.56 23.17
CA GLN A 112 -24.97 11.77 23.75
C GLN A 112 -26.44 11.56 24.11
N HIS A 113 -27.18 10.78 23.30
CA HIS A 113 -28.59 10.48 23.56
C HIS A 113 -28.80 9.32 24.55
N ASN A 114 -27.83 8.41 24.68
CA ASN A 114 -27.84 7.37 25.71
C ASN A 114 -26.43 7.16 26.32
N PRO A 115 -26.03 7.97 27.31
CA PRO A 115 -24.68 7.95 27.88
C PRO A 115 -24.31 6.63 28.58
N GLN A 116 -25.30 5.84 28.99
CA GLN A 116 -25.09 4.57 29.69
C GLN A 116 -24.97 3.37 28.73
N SER A 117 -24.99 3.59 27.41
CA SER A 117 -24.86 2.53 26.42
C SER A 117 -23.45 1.93 26.41
N THR A 118 -23.31 0.78 27.07
CA THR A 118 -22.05 0.02 27.10
C THR A 118 -21.69 -0.53 25.71
N GLU A 119 -22.69 -0.85 24.89
CA GLU A 119 -22.50 -1.33 23.52
C GLU A 119 -21.90 -0.25 22.62
N VAL A 120 -22.48 0.97 22.63
CA VAL A 120 -21.96 2.12 21.89
C VAL A 120 -20.54 2.43 22.33
N SER A 121 -20.29 2.49 23.65
CA SER A 121 -18.97 2.75 24.22
C SER A 121 -17.92 1.72 23.77
N ARG A 122 -18.27 0.43 23.72
CA ARG A 122 -17.39 -0.64 23.24
C ARG A 122 -17.10 -0.49 21.75
N LYS A 123 -18.11 -0.19 20.93
CA LYS A 123 -17.94 0.04 19.48
C LYS A 123 -17.05 1.25 19.20
N ILE A 124 -17.24 2.37 19.89
CA ILE A 124 -16.37 3.55 19.75
C ILE A 124 -14.93 3.16 20.02
N LYS A 125 -14.62 2.51 21.15
CA LYS A 125 -13.26 2.08 21.49
C LYS A 125 -12.63 1.22 20.40
N ARG A 126 -13.36 0.22 19.90
CA ARG A 126 -12.91 -0.66 18.80
C ARG A 126 -12.66 0.15 17.52
N LEU A 127 -13.61 0.98 17.11
CA LEU A 127 -13.54 1.72 15.85
C LEU A 127 -12.49 2.83 15.88
N THR A 128 -12.25 3.47 17.02
CA THR A 128 -11.13 4.40 17.19
C THR A 128 -9.79 3.70 16.99
N GLN A 129 -9.65 2.47 17.48
CA GLN A 129 -8.44 1.68 17.24
C GLN A 129 -8.29 1.33 15.76
N LEU A 130 -9.36 0.87 15.11
CA LEU A 130 -9.36 0.56 13.67
C LEU A 130 -9.09 1.79 12.81
N ALA A 131 -9.66 2.96 13.14
CA ALA A 131 -9.41 4.22 12.43
C ALA A 131 -7.94 4.62 12.51
N ARG A 132 -7.31 4.51 13.70
CA ARG A 132 -5.88 4.77 13.89
C ARG A 132 -5.01 3.81 13.07
N GLU A 133 -5.36 2.52 13.06
CA GLU A 133 -4.63 1.51 12.29
C GLU A 133 -4.77 1.72 10.78
N HIS A 134 -5.98 2.03 10.31
CA HIS A 134 -6.25 2.35 8.91
C HIS A 134 -5.46 3.59 8.48
N LYS A 135 -5.52 4.68 9.25
CA LYS A 135 -4.77 5.92 8.96
C LYS A 135 -3.27 5.65 8.88
N ARG A 136 -2.73 4.90 9.84
CA ARG A 136 -1.29 4.54 9.84
C ARG A 136 -0.93 3.67 8.63
N THR A 137 -1.79 2.75 8.21
CA THR A 137 -1.54 1.91 7.03
C THR A 137 -1.53 2.74 5.75
N VAL A 138 -2.49 3.67 5.60
CA VAL A 138 -2.52 4.63 4.49
C VAL A 138 -1.27 5.51 4.48
N GLU A 139 -0.83 5.99 5.64
CA GLU A 139 0.39 6.78 5.76
C GLU A 139 1.65 5.99 5.35
N LEU A 140 1.76 4.72 5.74
CA LEU A 140 2.85 3.84 5.33
C LEU A 140 2.84 3.61 3.82
N GLU A 141 1.67 3.37 3.22
CA GLU A 141 1.54 3.19 1.77
C GLU A 141 1.84 4.48 0.97
N ASN A 142 1.47 5.64 1.52
CA ASN A 142 1.84 6.92 0.93
C ASN A 142 3.36 7.16 1.00
N ARG A 143 4.00 6.84 2.13
CA ARG A 143 5.48 6.89 2.24
C ARG A 143 6.15 5.97 1.24
N ARG A 144 5.59 4.77 1.04
CA ARG A 144 6.05 3.79 0.06
C ARG A 144 5.94 4.31 -1.38
N SER A 145 4.83 4.96 -1.71
CA SER A 145 4.54 5.44 -3.08
C SER A 145 5.20 6.77 -3.44
N ASN A 146 5.54 7.60 -2.44
CA ASN A 146 6.08 8.96 -2.64
C ASN A 146 7.61 9.03 -2.60
N VAL A 147 8.31 7.95 -2.94
CA VAL A 147 9.77 7.99 -3.05
C VAL A 147 10.17 8.70 -4.34
N ASP A 148 10.45 10.01 -4.25
CA ASP A 148 10.93 10.83 -5.37
C ASP A 148 12.46 10.77 -5.45
N MET A 149 12.95 9.91 -6.33
CA MET A 149 14.39 9.71 -6.52
C MET A 149 15.08 10.86 -7.24
N ARG A 150 14.34 11.67 -7.99
CA ARG A 150 14.91 12.81 -8.73
C ARG A 150 15.53 13.80 -7.77
N LYS A 151 14.82 14.14 -6.69
CA LYS A 151 15.29 15.06 -5.66
C LYS A 151 16.61 14.61 -5.00
N TYR A 152 16.78 13.31 -4.75
CA TYR A 152 18.02 12.78 -4.17
C TYR A 152 19.18 12.78 -5.16
N LEU A 153 18.89 12.71 -6.46
CA LEU A 153 19.88 12.68 -7.53
C LEU A 153 20.16 14.07 -8.14
N ASP A 154 19.50 15.14 -7.70
CA ASP A 154 19.79 16.51 -8.16
C ASP A 154 21.28 16.89 -8.07
N PRO A 155 22.03 16.56 -6.99
CA PRO A 155 23.47 16.78 -6.95
C PRO A 155 24.23 16.04 -8.06
N LEU A 156 23.82 14.80 -8.36
CA LEU A 156 24.39 14.01 -9.45
C LEU A 156 24.11 14.67 -10.81
N LYS A 157 22.91 15.21 -11.02
CA LYS A 157 22.56 15.90 -12.26
C LYS A 157 23.49 17.09 -12.51
N ASN A 158 23.76 17.88 -11.47
CA ASN A 158 24.66 19.02 -11.55
C ASN A 158 26.09 18.57 -11.91
N GLU A 159 26.62 17.56 -11.22
CA GLU A 159 27.95 17.01 -11.55
C GLU A 159 28.01 16.49 -12.99
N LEU A 160 26.99 15.74 -13.43
CA LEU A 160 26.91 15.24 -14.80
C LEU A 160 26.84 16.37 -15.84
N SER A 161 26.14 17.47 -15.53
CA SER A 161 26.02 18.62 -16.44
C SER A 161 27.34 19.35 -16.68
N GLU A 162 28.24 19.35 -15.70
CA GLU A 162 29.58 19.93 -15.86
C GLU A 162 30.49 19.08 -16.76
N MET A 163 30.21 17.78 -16.87
CA MET A 163 31.02 16.82 -17.64
C MET A 163 30.42 16.48 -19.01
N ILE A 164 29.10 16.57 -19.17
CA ILE A 164 28.37 16.23 -20.39
C ILE A 164 27.92 17.52 -21.07
N GLY A 165 28.55 17.85 -22.20
CA GLY A 165 28.25 19.09 -22.94
C GLY A 165 26.93 19.09 -23.72
N LYS A 166 26.15 18.00 -23.72
CA LYS A 166 24.89 17.87 -24.47
C LYS A 166 23.71 17.65 -23.53
N GLU A 167 22.75 18.57 -23.53
CA GLU A 167 21.58 18.54 -22.64
C GLU A 167 20.72 17.28 -22.85
N GLU A 168 20.45 16.88 -24.09
CA GLU A 168 19.69 15.65 -24.40
C GLU A 168 20.38 14.41 -23.81
N GLU A 169 21.71 14.37 -23.91
CA GLU A 169 22.54 13.28 -23.42
C GLU A 169 22.48 13.16 -21.89
N LEU A 170 22.54 14.32 -21.22
CA LEU A 170 22.38 14.46 -19.77
C LEU A 170 21.00 14.00 -19.31
N GLN A 171 19.93 14.46 -19.96
CA GLN A 171 18.55 14.12 -19.58
C GLN A 171 18.27 12.63 -19.73
N GLU A 172 18.81 11.99 -20.77
CA GLU A 172 18.66 10.54 -20.98
C GLU A 172 19.38 9.74 -19.87
N ILE A 173 20.63 10.10 -19.54
CA ILE A 173 21.38 9.43 -18.46
C ILE A 173 20.70 9.65 -17.10
N PHE A 174 20.25 10.87 -16.83
CA PHE A 174 19.58 11.20 -15.59
C PHE A 174 18.26 10.44 -15.44
N SER A 175 17.46 10.37 -16.50
CA SER A 175 16.22 9.59 -16.50
C SER A 175 16.52 8.09 -16.31
N PHE A 176 17.53 7.57 -17.00
CA PHE A 176 17.94 6.17 -16.86
C PHE A 176 18.28 5.78 -15.42
N ILE A 177 19.06 6.60 -14.70
CA ILE A 177 19.41 6.30 -13.31
C ILE A 177 18.18 6.42 -12.40
N VAL A 178 17.38 7.48 -12.52
CA VAL A 178 16.15 7.67 -11.75
C VAL A 178 15.22 6.48 -11.92
N ASP A 179 14.92 6.10 -13.16
CA ASP A 179 14.02 4.99 -13.49
C ASP A 179 14.55 3.66 -12.93
N THR A 180 15.87 3.46 -12.97
CA THR A 180 16.51 2.26 -12.42
C THR A 180 16.36 2.18 -10.90
N LEU A 181 16.59 3.29 -10.17
CA LEU A 181 16.43 3.30 -8.71
C LEU A 181 14.96 3.17 -8.31
N GLU A 182 14.05 3.88 -8.96
CA GLU A 182 12.61 3.78 -8.68
C GLU A 182 12.07 2.37 -8.94
N ALA A 183 12.49 1.73 -10.03
CA ALA A 183 12.16 0.34 -10.32
C ALA A 183 12.69 -0.62 -9.24
N ALA A 184 13.94 -0.43 -8.80
CA ALA A 184 14.54 -1.23 -7.74
C ALA A 184 13.80 -1.07 -6.40
N ILE A 185 13.45 0.17 -6.03
CA ILE A 185 12.69 0.49 -4.81
C ILE A 185 11.32 -0.17 -4.84
N LYS A 186 10.61 -0.06 -5.97
CA LYS A 186 9.30 -0.68 -6.15
C LYS A 186 9.35 -2.19 -5.95
N VAL A 187 10.27 -2.87 -6.64
CA VAL A 187 10.47 -4.32 -6.51
C VAL A 187 10.85 -4.69 -5.07
N TRP A 188 11.68 -3.89 -4.42
CA TRP A 188 12.08 -4.13 -3.04
C TRP A 188 10.91 -4.01 -2.06
N HIS A 189 10.07 -2.99 -2.21
CA HIS A 189 8.87 -2.87 -1.38
C HIS A 189 7.90 -4.03 -1.57
N ASP A 190 7.78 -4.56 -2.80
CA ASP A 190 6.88 -5.69 -3.11
C ASP A 190 7.41 -7.03 -2.58
N THR A 191 8.72 -7.24 -2.62
CA THR A 191 9.28 -8.61 -2.49
C THR A 191 10.27 -8.78 -1.34
N ALA A 192 10.71 -7.72 -0.68
CA ALA A 192 11.86 -7.72 0.23
C ALA A 192 13.18 -8.13 -0.44
N LYS A 193 13.21 -8.19 -1.77
CA LYS A 193 14.30 -8.74 -2.57
C LYS A 193 14.53 -7.82 -3.74
N ALA A 194 15.73 -7.90 -4.31
CA ALA A 194 16.00 -7.38 -5.64
C ALA A 194 16.84 -8.43 -6.36
N ASP A 195 16.50 -8.73 -7.61
CA ASP A 195 17.41 -9.57 -8.40
C ASP A 195 18.67 -8.73 -8.71
N PRO A 196 19.86 -9.23 -8.33
CA PRO A 196 21.11 -8.55 -8.60
C PRO A 196 21.36 -8.49 -10.11
N ARG A 197 21.46 -7.26 -10.63
CA ARG A 197 21.53 -7.01 -12.06
C ARG A 197 22.33 -5.75 -12.37
N VAL A 198 22.91 -5.71 -13.56
CA VAL A 198 23.50 -4.51 -14.15
C VAL A 198 22.61 -4.05 -15.30
N ASN A 199 22.11 -2.82 -15.19
CA ASN A 199 21.34 -2.15 -16.22
C ASN A 199 22.31 -1.32 -17.07
N PHE A 200 22.15 -1.33 -18.38
CA PHE A 200 22.99 -0.62 -19.34
C PHE A 200 22.14 0.33 -20.17
N LEU A 201 22.60 1.58 -20.34
CA LEU A 201 22.02 2.51 -21.30
C LEU A 201 22.69 2.30 -22.66
N LEU A 202 22.07 1.49 -23.50
CA LEU A 202 22.58 1.10 -24.81
C LEU A 202 22.46 2.25 -25.83
N ASP A 203 23.50 2.45 -26.64
CA ASP A 203 23.44 3.35 -27.79
C ASP A 203 22.63 2.67 -28.91
N LYS A 204 21.33 2.99 -29.01
CA LYS A 204 20.41 2.36 -29.97
C LYS A 204 20.84 2.50 -31.44
N GLN A 205 21.69 3.47 -31.77
CA GLN A 205 22.14 3.69 -33.14
C GLN A 205 23.34 2.80 -33.49
N LYS A 206 24.15 2.43 -32.49
CA LYS A 206 25.38 1.64 -32.69
C LYS A 206 25.24 0.18 -32.26
N THR A 207 24.27 -0.11 -31.40
CA THR A 207 24.10 -1.43 -30.79
C THR A 207 23.24 -2.33 -31.66
N GLN A 208 23.63 -3.59 -31.80
CA GLN A 208 22.76 -4.64 -32.31
C GLN A 208 21.72 -4.99 -31.22
N THR A 209 20.58 -4.29 -31.22
CA THR A 209 19.58 -4.35 -30.14
C THR A 209 19.00 -5.75 -29.90
N ASP A 210 19.01 -6.62 -30.91
CA ASP A 210 18.54 -8.00 -30.80
C ASP A 210 19.56 -8.93 -30.11
N LYS A 211 20.84 -8.51 -30.07
CA LYS A 211 21.93 -9.29 -29.49
C LYS A 211 22.23 -8.92 -28.04
N TYR A 212 21.99 -7.67 -27.66
CA TYR A 212 22.34 -7.14 -26.34
C TYR A 212 21.09 -6.66 -25.60
N ALA A 213 20.77 -7.37 -24.52
CA ALA A 213 19.75 -6.92 -23.57
C ALA A 213 20.25 -5.72 -22.73
N PRO A 214 19.38 -4.77 -22.36
CA PRO A 214 19.74 -3.65 -21.49
C PRO A 214 19.95 -4.06 -20.03
N VAL A 215 19.68 -5.32 -19.67
CA VAL A 215 19.79 -5.83 -18.30
C VAL A 215 20.54 -7.16 -18.30
N VAL A 216 21.53 -7.28 -17.44
CA VAL A 216 22.35 -8.48 -17.24
C VAL A 216 22.23 -8.93 -15.79
N ASN A 217 21.80 -10.17 -15.54
CA ASN A 217 21.72 -10.73 -14.19
C ASN A 217 23.11 -11.12 -13.68
N VAL A 218 23.38 -10.88 -12.40
CA VAL A 218 24.69 -11.08 -11.78
C VAL A 218 24.60 -11.83 -10.44
N ASP A 219 23.63 -12.75 -10.31
CA ASP A 219 23.31 -13.46 -9.06
C ASP A 219 24.51 -14.12 -8.37
N LYS A 220 25.43 -14.68 -9.15
CA LYS A 220 26.60 -15.41 -8.64
C LYS A 220 27.87 -14.56 -8.54
N ALA A 221 27.80 -13.29 -8.94
CA ALA A 221 28.97 -12.43 -9.05
C ALA A 221 29.63 -12.11 -7.70
N PHE A 222 28.89 -12.26 -6.60
CA PHE A 222 29.36 -11.91 -5.26
C PHE A 222 29.58 -13.13 -4.35
N GLU A 223 29.50 -14.35 -4.91
CA GLU A 223 29.72 -15.61 -4.17
C GLU A 223 31.20 -15.90 -3.88
N SER A 224 32.11 -15.56 -4.81
CA SER A 224 33.54 -15.83 -4.69
C SER A 224 34.39 -14.82 -5.48
N PRO A 225 35.70 -14.67 -5.17
CA PRO A 225 36.59 -13.85 -5.97
C PRO A 225 36.67 -14.29 -7.45
N HIS A 226 36.61 -15.59 -7.74
CA HIS A 226 36.68 -16.11 -9.10
C HIS A 226 35.45 -15.71 -9.92
N THR A 227 34.24 -15.95 -9.38
CA THR A 227 32.99 -15.58 -10.05
C THR A 227 32.86 -14.06 -10.19
N HIS A 228 33.35 -13.31 -9.21
CA HIS A 228 33.44 -11.85 -9.26
C HIS A 228 34.32 -11.38 -10.42
N SER A 229 35.55 -11.89 -10.52
CA SER A 229 36.49 -11.54 -11.59
C SER A 229 35.94 -11.88 -12.98
N SER A 230 35.39 -13.09 -13.16
CA SER A 230 34.79 -13.49 -14.44
C SER A 230 33.59 -12.63 -14.82
N CYS A 231 32.70 -12.33 -13.88
CA CYS A 231 31.54 -11.47 -14.11
C CYS A 231 31.98 -10.07 -14.52
N PHE A 232 32.92 -9.47 -13.78
CA PHE A 232 33.46 -8.15 -14.09
C PHE A 232 34.10 -8.08 -15.50
N SER A 233 34.96 -9.03 -15.87
CA SER A 233 35.57 -9.06 -17.20
C SER A 233 34.51 -9.18 -18.31
N PHE A 234 33.48 -9.99 -18.08
CA PHE A 234 32.35 -10.11 -19.00
C PHE A 234 31.57 -8.79 -19.13
N LEU A 235 31.20 -8.15 -18.01
CA LEU A 235 30.44 -6.90 -18.01
C LEU A 235 31.17 -5.77 -18.71
N ARG A 236 32.50 -5.69 -18.56
CA ARG A 236 33.34 -4.73 -19.29
C ARG A 236 33.29 -4.96 -20.80
N GLN A 237 33.49 -6.21 -21.25
CA GLN A 237 33.38 -6.54 -22.67
C GLN A 237 31.97 -6.25 -23.19
N TYR A 238 30.94 -6.58 -22.40
CA TYR A 238 29.55 -6.34 -22.74
C TYR A 238 29.28 -4.84 -22.95
N ALA A 239 29.75 -3.99 -22.04
CA ALA A 239 29.60 -2.55 -22.13
C ALA A 239 30.26 -1.96 -23.39
N GLU A 240 31.46 -2.46 -23.75
CA GLU A 240 32.17 -2.07 -24.97
C GLU A 240 31.41 -2.51 -26.23
N ASP A 241 31.05 -3.78 -26.32
CA ASP A 241 30.38 -4.35 -27.49
C ASP A 241 28.97 -3.76 -27.70
N SER A 242 28.29 -3.42 -26.61
CA SER A 242 26.95 -2.85 -26.62
C SER A 242 26.95 -1.33 -26.70
N PHE A 243 28.12 -0.70 -26.95
CA PHE A 243 28.32 0.75 -26.98
C PHE A 243 27.60 1.48 -25.82
N SER A 244 27.60 0.87 -24.63
CA SER A 244 26.86 1.41 -23.50
C SER A 244 27.47 2.72 -23.06
N ARG A 245 26.63 3.70 -22.74
CA ARG A 245 27.09 5.01 -22.27
C ARG A 245 27.27 5.05 -20.76
N VAL A 246 26.40 4.33 -20.04
CA VAL A 246 26.42 4.20 -18.59
C VAL A 246 25.98 2.81 -18.17
N ALA A 247 26.33 2.43 -16.95
CA ALA A 247 25.86 1.21 -16.30
C ALA A 247 25.36 1.51 -14.88
N CYS A 248 24.33 0.79 -14.43
CA CYS A 248 23.80 0.89 -13.09
C CYS A 248 23.58 -0.51 -12.50
N LEU A 249 24.43 -0.87 -11.54
CA LEU A 249 24.29 -2.09 -10.74
C LEU A 249 23.23 -1.87 -9.67
N VAL A 250 22.33 -2.84 -9.51
CA VAL A 250 21.44 -2.98 -8.35
C VAL A 250 21.73 -4.34 -7.71
N VAL A 251 22.05 -4.37 -6.42
CA VAL A 251 22.42 -5.62 -5.73
C VAL A 251 21.97 -5.63 -4.26
N PRO A 252 21.25 -6.65 -3.79
CA PRO A 252 20.90 -6.78 -2.38
C PRO A 252 22.14 -6.87 -1.49
N LYS A 253 22.09 -6.25 -0.32
CA LYS A 253 23.16 -6.41 0.69
C LYS A 253 23.34 -7.85 1.13
N SER A 254 22.24 -8.61 1.21
CA SER A 254 22.21 -9.98 1.75
C SER A 254 23.04 -10.99 0.96
N ILE A 255 23.30 -10.74 -0.33
CA ILE A 255 24.07 -11.67 -1.17
C ILE A 255 25.57 -11.33 -1.25
N ILE A 256 25.97 -10.17 -0.72
CA ILE A 256 27.32 -9.67 -0.91
C ILE A 256 28.23 -10.29 0.14
N SER A 257 28.91 -11.37 -0.27
CA SER A 257 29.90 -12.06 0.57
C SER A 257 31.33 -11.50 0.40
N TYR A 258 31.54 -10.70 -0.65
CA TYR A 258 32.80 -10.07 -1.04
C TYR A 258 32.51 -8.70 -1.70
N PRO A 259 33.30 -7.63 -1.48
CA PRO A 259 34.64 -7.60 -0.89
C PRO A 259 34.69 -7.73 0.64
N GLN A 260 35.75 -8.39 1.16
CA GLN A 260 35.99 -8.60 2.61
C GLN A 260 36.11 -7.29 3.42
N VAL A 261 36.20 -6.13 2.75
CA VAL A 261 36.32 -4.81 3.39
C VAL A 261 35.19 -4.55 4.39
N TRP A 262 34.00 -5.09 4.17
CA TRP A 262 32.85 -4.86 5.04
C TRP A 262 32.88 -5.64 6.36
N LYS A 263 33.83 -6.58 6.50
CA LYS A 263 34.16 -7.27 7.74
C LYS A 263 35.33 -6.62 8.50
N GLY A 264 35.91 -5.53 7.96
CA GLY A 264 37.08 -4.86 8.51
C GLY A 264 36.81 -3.96 9.74
N GLN A 265 37.88 -3.37 10.28
CA GLN A 265 37.84 -2.37 11.37
C GLN A 265 38.04 -0.94 10.83
N GLY A 266 37.67 0.09 11.60
CA GLY A 266 37.93 1.50 11.25
C GLY A 266 37.02 2.06 10.15
N SER A 267 37.57 2.85 9.22
CA SER A 267 36.83 3.52 8.14
C SER A 267 36.19 2.56 7.12
N ARG A 268 36.68 1.32 7.05
CA ARG A 268 36.20 0.26 6.14
C ARG A 268 35.09 -0.60 6.72
N LYS A 269 34.83 -0.50 8.03
CA LYS A 269 33.73 -1.22 8.68
C LYS A 269 32.40 -0.71 8.13
N TRP A 270 31.49 -1.62 7.80
CA TRP A 270 30.12 -1.26 7.45
C TRP A 270 29.48 -0.42 8.57
N LYS A 271 29.25 0.88 8.31
CA LYS A 271 28.76 1.83 9.33
C LYS A 271 27.24 1.91 9.40
N HIS A 272 26.54 1.46 8.37
CA HIS A 272 25.08 1.59 8.24
C HIS A 272 24.31 0.39 8.86
N GLY A 273 24.86 -0.20 9.92
CA GLY A 273 24.18 -1.12 10.85
C GLY A 273 23.68 -2.47 10.30
N HIS A 274 22.78 -3.09 11.07
CA HIS A 274 22.07 -4.34 10.72
C HIS A 274 20.91 -4.13 9.73
N GLY A 275 20.70 -2.92 9.22
CA GLY A 275 19.63 -2.61 8.28
C GLY A 275 19.76 -3.43 7.00
N ASP A 276 18.64 -3.98 6.54
CA ASP A 276 18.54 -4.64 5.24
C ASP A 276 18.42 -3.59 4.13
N GLY A 277 18.58 -3.98 2.87
CA GLY A 277 18.48 -3.07 1.74
C GLY A 277 19.34 -3.52 0.57
N PHE A 278 19.54 -2.61 -0.38
CA PHE A 278 20.31 -2.88 -1.58
C PHE A 278 21.21 -1.72 -1.93
N PHE A 279 22.26 -2.04 -2.68
CA PHE A 279 23.18 -1.07 -3.21
C PHE A 279 22.83 -0.73 -4.64
N VAL A 280 23.19 0.50 -5.01
CA VAL A 280 23.10 1.00 -6.37
C VAL A 280 24.44 1.63 -6.74
N GLN A 281 25.15 1.06 -7.71
CA GLN A 281 26.39 1.64 -8.22
C GLN A 281 26.16 2.16 -9.63
N PHE A 282 26.32 3.47 -9.82
CA PHE A 282 26.30 4.12 -11.12
C PHE A 282 27.72 4.30 -11.67
N GLU A 283 27.85 4.08 -12.97
CA GLU A 283 29.12 4.23 -13.65
C GLU A 283 28.97 4.82 -15.06
N SER A 284 29.87 5.74 -15.39
CA SER A 284 30.11 6.26 -16.72
C SER A 284 31.63 6.39 -16.96
N PRO A 285 32.09 6.70 -18.19
CA PRO A 285 33.51 6.95 -18.47
C PRO A 285 34.15 8.10 -17.68
N VAL A 286 33.35 8.94 -16.99
CA VAL A 286 33.80 10.15 -16.29
C VAL A 286 33.36 10.22 -14.83
N LEU A 287 32.33 9.46 -14.43
CA LEU A 287 31.76 9.56 -13.10
C LEU A 287 31.38 8.19 -12.53
N ARG A 288 31.66 8.00 -11.25
CA ARG A 288 31.27 6.81 -10.49
C ARG A 288 30.65 7.21 -9.17
N LYS A 289 29.52 6.62 -8.83
CA LYS A 289 28.79 6.88 -7.59
C LYS A 289 28.21 5.58 -7.04
N LEU A 290 28.08 5.52 -5.72
CA LEU A 290 27.52 4.39 -5.01
C LEU A 290 26.52 4.92 -3.98
N TRP A 291 25.37 4.28 -3.90
CA TRP A 291 24.38 4.51 -2.86
C TRP A 291 24.00 3.19 -2.20
N PHE A 292 23.63 3.27 -0.92
CA PHE A 292 22.90 2.23 -0.24
C PHE A 292 21.48 2.72 0.03
N VAL A 293 20.49 1.95 -0.40
CA VAL A 293 19.08 2.22 -0.11
C VAL A 293 18.68 1.35 1.09
N PRO A 294 18.58 1.92 2.30
CA PRO A 294 18.22 1.15 3.49
C PRO A 294 16.76 0.74 3.42
N SER A 295 16.41 -0.36 4.06
CA SER A 295 15.03 -0.77 4.22
C SER A 295 14.74 -1.24 5.66
N SER A 296 13.47 -1.10 6.06
CA SER A 296 12.98 -1.58 7.34
C SER A 296 11.56 -2.11 7.20
N ALA A 297 11.23 -3.13 7.99
CA ALA A 297 9.86 -3.62 8.11
C ALA A 297 9.11 -2.89 9.22
N GLU A 298 8.05 -2.16 8.88
CA GLU A 298 7.12 -1.53 9.81
C GLU A 298 5.77 -2.23 9.71
N LYS A 299 5.37 -2.98 10.75
CA LYS A 299 4.10 -3.74 10.78
C LYS A 299 3.87 -4.68 9.58
N GLY A 300 4.94 -5.30 9.08
CA GLY A 300 4.88 -6.20 7.93
C GLY A 300 4.92 -5.50 6.57
N VAL A 301 4.93 -4.16 6.54
CA VAL A 301 5.18 -3.38 5.32
C VAL A 301 6.66 -3.06 5.23
N ILE A 302 7.27 -3.32 4.06
CA ILE A 302 8.68 -3.04 3.81
C ILE A 302 8.80 -1.64 3.24
N LEU A 303 9.63 -0.83 3.87
CA LEU A 303 9.84 0.56 3.48
C LEU A 303 11.32 0.79 3.23
N CYS A 304 11.64 1.11 1.98
CA CYS A 304 12.89 1.78 1.62
C CYS A 304 12.94 3.17 2.25
N LYS A 305 14.13 3.56 2.69
CA LYS A 305 14.47 4.90 3.16
C LYS A 305 15.28 5.61 2.10
N ASP A 306 15.53 6.88 2.36
CA ASP A 306 16.37 7.76 1.54
C ASP A 306 17.71 7.09 1.22
N PRO A 307 18.15 7.13 -0.06
CA PRO A 307 19.45 6.61 -0.46
C PRO A 307 20.58 7.35 0.25
N GLU A 308 21.51 6.58 0.82
CA GLU A 308 22.70 7.08 1.48
C GLU A 308 23.88 6.97 0.51
N ALA A 309 24.48 8.11 0.14
CA ALA A 309 25.66 8.13 -0.71
C ALA A 309 26.87 7.53 0.04
N LEU A 310 27.60 6.65 -0.65
CA LEU A 310 28.80 5.99 -0.13
C LEU A 310 30.03 6.42 -0.92
N ASP A 311 31.16 6.48 -0.22
CA ASP A 311 32.45 6.66 -0.87
C ASP A 311 32.80 5.40 -1.67
N VAL A 312 32.73 5.53 -3.00
CA VAL A 312 33.01 4.45 -3.94
C VAL A 312 34.46 3.97 -3.84
N SER A 313 35.42 4.82 -3.46
CA SER A 313 36.83 4.42 -3.30
C SER A 313 37.04 3.46 -2.13
N VAL A 314 36.10 3.44 -1.18
CA VAL A 314 36.13 2.59 0.01
C VAL A 314 35.19 1.40 -0.11
N HIS A 315 34.03 1.58 -0.75
CA HIS A 315 32.93 0.62 -0.77
C HIS A 315 32.62 0.06 -2.16
N GLU A 316 33.54 0.21 -3.12
CA GLU A 316 33.41 -0.30 -4.49
C GLU A 316 32.83 -1.72 -4.53
N LEU A 317 31.80 -1.92 -5.36
CA LEU A 317 31.18 -3.22 -5.59
C LEU A 317 31.71 -3.88 -6.83
N LEU A 318 31.67 -3.15 -7.95
CA LEU A 318 32.26 -3.57 -9.21
C LEU A 318 33.41 -2.62 -9.56
N PRO A 319 34.55 -3.13 -10.06
CA PRO A 319 35.59 -2.29 -10.64
C PRO A 319 35.10 -1.52 -11.87
N CYS A 320 35.85 -0.50 -12.29
CA CYS A 320 35.53 0.35 -13.44
C CYS A 320 35.26 -0.48 -14.71
N LEU A 321 34.03 -0.45 -15.22
CA LEU A 321 33.57 -1.08 -16.45
C LEU A 321 33.99 -0.28 -17.69
N PHE A 322 34.04 1.04 -17.62
CA PHE A 322 34.33 1.89 -18.78
C PHE A 322 35.80 2.30 -18.85
N LYS A 323 36.36 2.41 -20.06
CA LYS A 323 37.66 3.06 -20.25
C LYS A 323 37.52 4.56 -19.99
N GLU A 324 38.39 5.10 -19.14
CA GLU A 324 38.46 6.55 -18.92
C GLU A 324 38.73 7.26 -20.25
N ARG A 325 37.93 8.29 -20.56
CA ARG A 325 38.32 9.22 -21.62
C ARG A 325 39.43 10.09 -21.06
N SER A 326 40.63 9.96 -21.60
CA SER A 326 41.66 10.98 -21.40
C SER A 326 41.08 12.33 -21.83
N LEU A 327 40.92 13.23 -20.86
CA LEU A 327 40.58 14.63 -21.13
C LEU A 327 41.70 15.20 -22.00
N ASN A 328 41.49 15.22 -23.31
CA ASN A 328 42.32 16.00 -24.21
C ASN A 328 42.05 17.47 -23.87
N TYR A 329 42.84 18.04 -22.97
CA TYR A 329 43.01 19.47 -22.87
C TYR A 329 43.75 19.92 -24.14
N GLY A 330 42.98 20.23 -25.18
CA GLY A 330 43.43 20.91 -26.40
C GLY A 330 43.00 22.36 -26.37
#